data_AF-R7D7U1-F1
#
_entry.id   AF-R7D7U1-F1
#
_cell.length_a   1.000
_cell.length_b   1.000
_cell.length_c   1.000
_cell.angle_alpha   90.00
_cell.angle_beta   90.00
_cell.angle_gamma   90.00
#
_symmetry.space_group_name_H-M   'P 1'
#
loop_
_entity.id
_entity.type
_entity.pdbx_description
1 polymer ?
#
loop_
_entity_poly.entity_id
_entity_poly.type
_entity_poly.pdbx_seq_one_letter_code
_entity_poly.pdbx_strand_id
1 'polypeptide(L)'
;MAVFMGAVMVLIPKMAALLMEGLMPVSDAASSFIQKHFQNRGKIYIGLDSAVGTGHPVTLTMALILVPVSIFLAFILPGNQVVPLADLACIPYMLVLITPIVHENGFRGLIVGIIVLAVGFYIATDLAPLITSAAANVNFDMGGAAAISSICDGANPLTWVITRLGQLGDGIGLVVPAVVAIAMAVWNRMRIVKEAKELHAEQA
;
A
#
# COMPACT_ATOMS: atom_id res chain seq x y z
N MET A 1 9.22 -26.23 -14.20
CA MET A 1 8.90 -24.79 -14.02
C MET A 1 7.57 -24.55 -13.32
N ALA A 2 6.47 -25.22 -13.70
CA ALA A 2 5.16 -25.04 -13.04
C ALA A 2 5.16 -25.34 -11.53
N VAL A 3 5.78 -26.45 -11.09
CA VAL A 3 5.86 -26.82 -9.66
C VAL A 3 6.69 -25.82 -8.84
N PHE A 4 7.83 -25.36 -9.39
CA PHE A 4 8.67 -24.35 -8.75
C PHE A 4 7.95 -23.01 -8.61
N MET A 5 7.23 -22.58 -9.64
CA MET A 5 6.47 -21.33 -9.58
C MET A 5 5.29 -21.43 -8.61
N GLY A 6 4.55 -22.54 -8.62
CA GLY A 6 3.51 -22.78 -7.62
C GLY A 6 4.04 -22.79 -6.18
N ALA A 7 5.22 -23.38 -5.95
CA ALA A 7 5.85 -23.38 -4.63
C ALA A 7 6.24 -21.96 -4.17
N VAL A 8 6.86 -21.16 -5.05
CA VAL A 8 7.26 -19.78 -4.75
C VAL A 8 6.05 -18.90 -4.45
N MET A 9 4.95 -19.06 -5.19
CA MET A 9 3.70 -18.31 -5.00
C MET A 9 3.01 -18.56 -3.67
N VAL A 10 3.22 -19.74 -3.06
CA VAL A 10 2.68 -20.06 -1.75
C VAL A 10 3.66 -19.66 -0.64
N LEU A 11 4.96 -19.88 -0.86
CA LEU A 11 5.99 -19.70 0.15
C LEU A 11 6.30 -18.23 0.43
N ILE A 12 6.47 -17.39 -0.59
CA ILE A 12 6.79 -15.96 -0.38
C ILE A 12 5.74 -15.26 0.51
N PRO A 13 4.42 -15.31 0.20
CA PRO A 13 3.44 -14.60 1.02
C PRO A 13 3.31 -15.20 2.42
N LYS A 14 3.46 -16.52 2.58
CA LYS A 14 3.46 -17.15 3.92
C LYS A 14 4.63 -16.70 4.78
N MET A 15 5.84 -16.64 4.20
CA MET A 15 7.02 -16.23 4.94
C MET A 15 6.99 -14.74 5.27
N ALA A 16 6.50 -13.91 4.36
CA ALA A 16 6.27 -12.49 4.64
C ALA A 16 5.28 -12.31 5.79
N ALA A 17 4.13 -12.99 5.75
CA ALA A 17 3.12 -12.91 6.81
C ALA A 17 3.66 -13.32 8.20
N LEU A 18 4.42 -14.40 8.28
CA LEU A 18 5.06 -14.85 9.53
C LEU A 18 6.03 -13.80 10.10
N LEU A 19 6.78 -13.11 9.23
CA LEU A 19 7.66 -12.03 9.64
C LEU A 19 6.86 -10.83 10.21
N MET A 20 5.72 -10.51 9.61
CA MET A 20 4.84 -9.43 10.11
C MET A 20 4.22 -9.75 11.45
N GLU A 21 3.78 -11.00 11.64
CA GLU A 21 3.25 -11.49 12.92
C GLU A 21 4.31 -11.40 14.02
N GLY A 22 5.58 -11.68 13.69
CA GLY A 22 6.72 -11.49 14.60
C GLY A 22 7.07 -10.02 14.87
N LEU A 23 6.78 -9.10 13.96
CA LEU A 23 7.05 -7.67 14.10
C LEU A 23 5.91 -6.89 14.80
N MET A 24 4.70 -7.46 14.83
CA MET A 24 3.54 -6.91 15.55
C MET A 24 3.83 -6.60 17.03
N PRO A 25 4.39 -7.50 17.86
CA PRO A 25 4.65 -7.19 19.27
C PRO A 25 5.67 -6.05 19.45
N VAL A 26 6.62 -5.90 18.52
CA VAL A 26 7.58 -4.79 18.53
C VAL A 26 6.88 -3.46 18.24
N SER A 27 5.95 -3.47 17.30
CA SER A 27 5.17 -2.30 16.91
C SER A 27 4.21 -1.84 18.01
N ASP A 28 3.58 -2.78 18.71
CA ASP A 28 2.73 -2.50 19.88
C ASP A 28 3.55 -1.97 21.07
N ALA A 29 4.74 -2.53 21.30
CA ALA A 29 5.66 -2.04 22.32
C ALA A 29 6.15 -0.61 22.02
N ALA A 30 6.48 -0.30 20.75
CA ALA A 30 6.86 1.04 20.34
C ALA A 30 5.71 2.05 20.51
N SER A 31 4.49 1.64 20.12
CA SER A 31 3.28 2.46 20.26
C SER A 31 2.97 2.76 21.73
N SER A 32 3.03 1.76 22.60
CA SER A 32 2.80 1.92 24.03
C SER A 32 3.90 2.74 24.72
N PHE A 33 5.16 2.61 24.29
CA PHE A 33 6.28 3.43 24.77
C PHE A 33 6.06 4.92 24.46
N ILE A 34 5.71 5.25 23.21
CA ILE A 34 5.43 6.63 22.80
C ILE A 34 4.18 7.16 23.50
N GLN A 35 3.10 6.38 23.58
CA GLN A 35 1.91 6.78 24.32
C GLN A 35 2.23 7.08 25.78
N LYS A 36 3.03 6.25 26.46
CA LYS A 36 3.44 6.47 27.87
C LYS A 36 4.33 7.69 28.04
N HIS A 37 5.20 8.00 27.08
CA HIS A 37 6.12 9.13 27.18
C HIS A 37 5.48 10.48 26.79
N PHE A 38 4.45 10.47 25.94
CA PHE A 38 3.79 11.67 25.43
C PHE A 38 2.33 11.87 25.91
N GLN A 39 1.95 11.27 27.05
CA GLN A 39 0.61 11.42 27.65
C GLN A 39 0.21 12.88 27.92
N ASN A 40 1.18 13.77 28.07
CA ASN A 40 0.95 15.16 28.47
C ASN A 40 0.58 16.11 27.31
N ARG A 41 0.30 15.60 26.10
CA ARG A 41 -0.08 16.42 24.93
C ARG A 41 -1.39 15.99 24.24
N GLY A 42 -2.27 15.27 24.93
CA GLY A 42 -3.59 14.85 24.42
C GLY A 42 -3.61 13.50 23.69
N LYS A 43 -4.70 13.22 22.96
CA LYS A 43 -4.85 12.00 22.15
C LYS A 43 -3.93 12.05 20.92
N ILE A 44 -2.71 11.52 21.06
CA ILE A 44 -1.77 11.40 19.95
C ILE A 44 -2.11 10.16 19.12
N TYR A 45 -2.57 10.38 17.89
CA TYR A 45 -2.73 9.33 16.89
C TYR A 45 -1.38 9.09 16.21
N ILE A 46 -0.75 7.97 16.54
CA ILE A 46 0.51 7.55 15.91
C ILE A 46 0.15 6.81 14.63
N GLY A 47 0.53 7.37 13.49
CA GLY A 47 0.49 6.64 12.22
C GLY A 47 1.51 5.51 12.27
N LEU A 48 1.03 4.27 12.32
CA LEU A 48 1.86 3.08 12.19
C LEU A 48 1.88 2.63 10.74
N ASP A 49 2.98 1.98 10.33
CA ASP A 49 3.04 1.39 8.99
C ASP A 49 1.92 0.37 8.81
N SER A 50 1.40 0.30 7.59
CA SER A 50 0.39 -0.66 7.15
C SER A 50 0.73 -2.11 7.55
N ALA A 51 2.02 -2.43 7.60
CA ALA A 51 2.63 -3.62 8.16
C ALA A 51 1.99 -4.12 9.45
N VAL A 52 1.75 -3.22 10.41
CA VAL A 52 1.29 -3.58 11.75
C VAL A 52 -0.13 -4.13 11.73
N GLY A 53 -0.98 -3.61 10.83
CA GLY A 53 -2.34 -4.10 10.68
C GLY A 53 -2.45 -5.42 9.92
N THR A 54 -1.41 -5.81 9.16
CA THR A 54 -1.48 -6.98 8.26
C THR A 54 -1.54 -8.30 9.00
N GLY A 55 -1.18 -8.34 10.29
CA GLY A 55 -1.29 -9.55 11.09
C GLY A 55 -2.69 -9.77 11.68
N HIS A 56 -3.66 -8.89 11.40
CA HIS A 56 -5.03 -9.13 11.84
C HIS A 56 -5.59 -10.38 11.13
N PRO A 57 -6.14 -11.38 11.84
CA PRO A 57 -6.48 -12.70 11.27
C PRO A 57 -7.44 -12.62 10.09
N VAL A 58 -8.34 -11.63 10.08
CA VAL A 58 -9.26 -11.38 8.95
C VAL A 58 -8.49 -10.93 7.70
N THR A 59 -7.53 -10.00 7.82
CA THR A 59 -6.69 -9.57 6.68
C THR A 59 -5.87 -10.71 6.10
N LEU A 60 -5.20 -11.50 6.95
CA LEU A 60 -4.39 -12.65 6.53
C LEU A 60 -5.24 -13.70 5.82
N THR A 61 -6.39 -14.05 6.39
CA THR A 61 -7.29 -15.06 5.81
C THR A 61 -7.80 -14.62 4.43
N MET A 62 -8.19 -13.34 4.30
CA MET A 62 -8.65 -12.79 3.04
C MET A 62 -7.53 -12.70 2.01
N ALA A 63 -6.33 -12.30 2.43
CA ALA A 63 -5.17 -12.22 1.54
C ALA A 63 -4.81 -13.61 0.98
N LEU A 64 -4.79 -14.65 1.83
CA LEU A 64 -4.52 -16.02 1.39
C LEU A 64 -5.56 -16.52 0.36
N ILE A 65 -6.83 -16.13 0.51
CA ILE A 65 -7.89 -16.46 -0.47
C ILE A 65 -7.74 -15.62 -1.75
N LEU A 66 -7.33 -14.35 -1.63
CA LEU A 66 -7.20 -13.44 -2.77
C LEU A 66 -5.95 -13.69 -3.62
N VAL A 67 -4.90 -14.33 -3.07
CA VAL A 67 -3.72 -14.75 -3.84
C VAL A 67 -4.10 -15.58 -5.09
N PRO A 68 -4.79 -16.74 -4.98
CA PRO A 68 -5.18 -17.50 -6.17
C PRO A 68 -6.20 -16.77 -7.04
N VAL A 69 -7.09 -15.98 -6.45
CA VAL A 69 -8.08 -15.17 -7.19
C VAL A 69 -7.41 -14.09 -8.02
N SER A 70 -6.34 -13.47 -7.51
CA SER A 70 -5.58 -12.43 -8.22
C SER A 70 -4.89 -12.99 -9.47
N ILE A 71 -4.36 -14.21 -9.39
CA ILE A 71 -3.78 -14.90 -10.54
C ILE A 71 -4.87 -15.19 -11.57
N PHE A 72 -6.01 -15.70 -11.13
CA PHE A 72 -7.15 -15.97 -12.01
C PHE A 72 -7.67 -14.69 -12.70
N LEU A 73 -7.77 -13.59 -11.96
CA LEU A 73 -8.11 -12.28 -12.49
C LEU A 73 -7.09 -11.79 -13.52
N ALA A 74 -5.80 -11.97 -13.27
CA ALA A 74 -4.75 -11.54 -14.19
C ALA A 74 -4.84 -12.22 -15.56
N PHE A 75 -5.34 -13.46 -15.62
CA PHE A 75 -5.57 -14.20 -16.88
C PHE A 75 -6.88 -13.84 -17.59
N ILE A 76 -7.92 -13.45 -16.84
CA ILE A 76 -9.26 -13.17 -17.40
C ILE A 76 -9.41 -11.70 -17.80
N LEU A 77 -8.72 -10.78 -17.13
CA LEU A 77 -8.83 -9.36 -17.39
C LEU A 77 -8.33 -9.01 -18.81
N PRO A 78 -9.20 -8.51 -19.70
CA PRO A 78 -8.82 -8.17 -21.06
C PRO A 78 -7.86 -6.98 -21.05
N GLY A 79 -6.72 -7.10 -21.70
CA GLY A 79 -5.73 -6.03 -21.82
C GLY A 79 -4.74 -5.92 -20.65
N ASN A 80 -4.84 -6.76 -19.61
CA ASN A 80 -3.83 -6.80 -18.55
C ASN A 80 -2.53 -7.45 -19.06
N GLN A 81 -1.40 -6.75 -18.90
CA GLN A 81 -0.08 -7.27 -19.25
C GLN A 81 0.77 -7.65 -18.04
N VAL A 82 0.27 -7.35 -16.83
CA VAL A 82 1.02 -7.58 -15.58
C VAL A 82 0.63 -8.92 -15.00
N VAL A 83 1.59 -9.85 -14.95
CA VAL A 83 1.42 -11.12 -14.23
C VAL A 83 1.94 -10.94 -12.81
N PRO A 84 1.09 -11.04 -11.78
CA PRO A 84 1.45 -10.77 -10.38
C PRO A 84 2.28 -11.91 -9.78
N LEU A 85 3.35 -12.41 -10.40
CA LEU A 85 4.08 -13.56 -9.84
C LEU A 85 4.94 -13.16 -8.63
N ALA A 86 5.63 -12.02 -8.73
CA ALA A 86 6.51 -11.50 -7.68
C ALA A 86 5.75 -10.68 -6.63
N ASP A 87 4.67 -10.00 -7.03
CA ASP A 87 3.94 -9.06 -6.17
C ASP A 87 2.80 -9.70 -5.35
N LEU A 88 2.66 -11.04 -5.32
CA LEU A 88 1.64 -11.71 -4.49
C LEU A 88 1.78 -11.41 -3.00
N ALA A 89 3.01 -11.15 -2.56
CA ALA A 89 3.33 -10.80 -1.18
C ALA A 89 2.75 -9.44 -0.76
N CYS A 90 2.38 -8.59 -1.73
CA CYS A 90 1.87 -7.24 -1.50
C CYS A 90 0.35 -7.20 -1.27
N ILE A 91 -0.38 -8.28 -1.61
CA ILE A 91 -1.84 -8.36 -1.48
C ILE A 91 -2.33 -8.13 -0.03
N PRO A 92 -1.71 -8.71 1.02
CA PRO A 92 -2.10 -8.44 2.40
C PRO A 92 -2.04 -6.95 2.76
N TYR A 93 -1.02 -6.24 2.29
CA TYR A 93 -0.85 -4.80 2.56
C TYR A 93 -1.93 -3.96 1.89
N MET A 94 -2.39 -4.35 0.69
CA MET A 94 -3.47 -3.64 0.02
C MET A 94 -4.81 -3.81 0.77
N LEU A 95 -5.02 -4.97 1.40
CA LEU A 95 -6.24 -5.26 2.16
C LEU A 95 -6.26 -4.65 3.55
N VAL A 96 -5.11 -4.33 4.13
CA VAL A 96 -5.03 -3.84 5.51
C VAL A 96 -5.76 -2.52 5.71
N LEU A 97 -5.85 -1.70 4.66
CA LEU A 97 -6.62 -0.46 4.69
C LEU A 97 -8.12 -0.71 4.42
N ILE A 98 -8.46 -1.80 3.74
CA ILE A 98 -9.85 -2.16 3.40
C ILE A 98 -10.55 -2.80 4.61
N THR A 99 -9.87 -3.67 5.35
CA THR A 99 -10.43 -4.38 6.51
C THR A 99 -11.05 -3.48 7.58
N PRO A 100 -10.43 -2.37 8.03
CA PRO A 100 -11.07 -1.46 8.98
C PRO A 100 -12.29 -0.74 8.38
N ILE A 101 -12.27 -0.44 7.07
CA ILE A 101 -13.41 0.20 6.37
C ILE A 101 -14.63 -0.73 6.35
N VAL A 102 -14.41 -2.03 6.10
CA VAL A 102 -15.48 -3.03 6.09
C VAL A 102 -15.83 -3.57 7.48
N HIS A 103 -15.26 -2.99 8.55
CA HIS A 103 -15.47 -3.39 9.95
C HIS A 103 -15.22 -4.89 10.15
N GLU A 104 -14.09 -5.40 9.65
CA GLU A 104 -13.69 -6.82 9.80
C GLU A 104 -14.64 -7.82 9.11
N ASN A 105 -15.53 -7.35 8.23
CA ASN A 105 -16.39 -8.24 7.44
C ASN A 105 -15.62 -8.86 6.28
N GLY A 106 -15.20 -10.12 6.46
CA GLY A 106 -14.43 -10.88 5.48
C GLY A 106 -15.08 -11.01 4.10
N PHE A 107 -16.41 -11.15 4.02
CA PHE A 107 -17.10 -11.27 2.73
C PHE A 107 -17.10 -9.94 1.97
N ARG A 108 -17.44 -8.84 2.65
CA ARG A 108 -17.44 -7.51 2.04
C ARG A 108 -16.05 -7.09 1.62
N GLY A 109 -15.04 -7.32 2.45
CA GLY A 109 -13.67 -6.96 2.08
C GLY A 109 -13.11 -7.84 0.95
N LEU A 110 -13.60 -9.07 0.76
CA LEU A 110 -13.17 -9.92 -0.35
C LEU A 110 -13.71 -9.39 -1.68
N ILE A 111 -14.98 -8.98 -1.72
CA ILE A 111 -15.58 -8.32 -2.90
C ILE A 111 -14.84 -7.01 -3.21
N VAL A 112 -14.63 -6.16 -2.20
CA VAL A 112 -13.89 -4.91 -2.37
C VAL A 112 -12.45 -5.18 -2.82
N GLY A 113 -11.78 -6.18 -2.23
CA GLY A 113 -10.44 -6.60 -2.61
C GLY A 113 -10.33 -7.04 -4.08
N ILE A 114 -11.30 -7.80 -4.58
CA ILE A 114 -11.39 -8.18 -6.00
C ILE A 114 -11.52 -6.94 -6.89
N ILE A 115 -12.39 -6.00 -6.54
CA ILE A 115 -12.60 -4.78 -7.32
C ILE A 115 -11.32 -3.93 -7.34
N VAL A 116 -10.69 -3.74 -6.18
CA VAL A 116 -9.45 -2.95 -6.08
C VAL A 116 -8.30 -3.65 -6.82
N LEU A 117 -8.19 -4.97 -6.75
CA LEU A 117 -7.21 -5.71 -7.55
C LEU A 117 -7.46 -5.54 -9.05
N ALA A 118 -8.71 -5.64 -9.51
CA ALA A 118 -9.05 -5.47 -10.92
C ALA A 118 -8.70 -4.06 -11.42
N VAL A 119 -9.05 -3.02 -10.67
CA VAL A 119 -8.66 -1.64 -10.98
C VAL A 119 -7.14 -1.49 -10.94
N GLY A 120 -6.49 -2.05 -9.92
CA GLY A 120 -5.05 -2.03 -9.74
C GLY A 120 -4.29 -2.64 -10.92
N PHE A 121 -4.79 -3.75 -11.50
CA PHE A 121 -4.19 -4.36 -12.69
C PHE A 121 -4.24 -3.46 -13.92
N TYR A 122 -5.34 -2.73 -14.13
CA TYR A 122 -5.43 -1.77 -15.23
C TYR A 122 -4.47 -0.61 -15.04
N ILE A 123 -4.36 -0.07 -13.83
CA ILE A 123 -3.43 1.01 -13.51
C ILE A 123 -1.98 0.54 -13.67
N ALA A 124 -1.65 -0.65 -13.18
CA ALA A 124 -0.31 -1.22 -13.29
C ALA A 124 0.08 -1.51 -14.74
N THR A 125 -0.89 -1.84 -15.59
CA THR A 125 -0.69 -2.00 -17.03
C THR A 125 -0.42 -0.66 -17.72
N ASP A 126 -1.15 0.39 -17.34
CA ASP A 126 -0.95 1.75 -17.89
C ASP A 126 0.40 2.36 -17.44
N LEU A 127 0.86 2.06 -16.23
CA LEU A 127 2.14 2.54 -15.69
C LEU A 127 3.36 1.71 -16.11
N ALA A 128 3.17 0.48 -16.61
CA ALA A 128 4.25 -0.40 -17.06
C ALA A 128 5.26 0.26 -18.02
N PRO A 129 4.87 1.02 -19.07
CA PRO A 129 5.85 1.68 -19.95
C PRO A 129 6.68 2.76 -19.25
N LEU A 130 6.12 3.44 -18.24
CA LEU A 130 6.85 4.46 -17.48
C LEU A 130 7.88 3.84 -16.55
N ILE A 131 7.50 2.75 -15.87
CA ILE A 131 8.43 2.00 -15.01
C ILE A 131 9.55 1.40 -15.86
N THR A 132 9.22 0.83 -17.02
CA THR A 132 10.20 0.24 -17.94
C THR A 132 11.17 1.29 -18.49
N SER A 133 10.68 2.46 -18.92
CA SER A 133 11.56 3.54 -19.39
C SER A 133 12.44 4.11 -18.28
N ALA A 134 11.93 4.25 -17.06
CA ALA A 134 12.72 4.67 -15.91
C ALA A 134 13.83 3.66 -15.58
N ALA A 135 13.52 2.36 -15.61
CA ALA A 135 14.49 1.28 -15.40
C ALA A 135 15.57 1.24 -16.49
N ALA A 136 15.20 1.50 -17.75
CA ALA A 136 16.15 1.60 -18.86
C ALA A 136 17.11 2.79 -18.68
N ASN A 137 16.60 3.94 -18.22
CA ASN A 137 17.41 5.15 -18.01
C ASN A 137 18.49 4.97 -16.92
N VAL A 138 18.26 4.09 -15.94
CA VAL A 138 19.24 3.79 -14.89
C VAL A 138 20.11 2.56 -15.19
N ASN A 139 20.05 2.02 -16.43
CA ASN A 139 20.73 0.78 -16.84
C ASN A 139 20.43 -0.41 -15.92
N PHE A 140 19.18 -0.52 -15.45
CA PHE A 140 18.77 -1.68 -14.67
C PHE A 140 18.80 -2.94 -15.54
N ASP A 141 19.36 -4.04 -15.01
CA ASP A 141 19.36 -5.32 -15.71
C ASP A 141 17.94 -5.89 -15.73
N MET A 142 17.28 -5.77 -16.88
CA MET A 142 15.92 -6.26 -17.08
C MET A 142 15.85 -7.78 -17.27
N GLY A 143 16.97 -8.51 -17.24
CA GLY A 143 16.99 -9.97 -17.34
C GLY A 143 16.35 -10.52 -18.62
N GLY A 144 16.30 -9.71 -19.70
CA GLY A 144 15.64 -10.06 -20.96
C GLY A 144 14.12 -9.82 -21.01
N ALA A 145 13.52 -9.21 -19.97
CA ALA A 145 12.11 -8.83 -19.98
C ALA A 145 11.86 -7.58 -20.86
N ALA A 146 10.83 -7.63 -21.72
CA ALA A 146 10.47 -6.51 -22.60
C ALA A 146 9.75 -5.36 -21.88
N ALA A 147 9.17 -5.62 -20.71
CA ALA A 147 8.51 -4.65 -19.84
C ALA A 147 8.59 -5.09 -18.37
N ILE A 148 8.74 -4.13 -17.47
CA ILE A 148 8.75 -4.34 -16.02
C ILE A 148 7.66 -3.44 -15.41
N SER A 149 6.86 -4.01 -14.53
CA SER A 149 5.87 -3.29 -13.73
C SER A 149 5.79 -3.94 -12.35
N SER A 150 5.36 -3.18 -11.34
CA SER A 150 5.07 -3.70 -10.00
C SER A 150 3.66 -3.30 -9.60
N ILE A 151 2.93 -4.22 -8.98
CA ILE A 151 1.61 -3.94 -8.42
C ILE A 151 1.73 -3.10 -7.16
N CYS A 152 2.80 -3.23 -6.39
CA CYS A 152 3.01 -2.46 -5.16
C CYS A 152 3.01 -0.95 -5.44
N ASP A 153 3.77 -0.53 -6.46
CA ASP A 153 3.88 0.89 -6.83
C ASP A 153 2.93 1.29 -7.97
N GLY A 154 2.65 0.37 -8.89
CA GLY A 154 1.89 0.60 -10.11
C GLY A 154 0.38 0.39 -9.98
N ALA A 155 -0.12 -0.29 -8.95
CA ALA A 155 -1.57 -0.38 -8.70
C ALA A 155 -2.11 0.75 -7.81
N ASN A 156 -1.23 1.62 -7.31
CA ASN A 156 -1.61 2.70 -6.41
C ASN A 156 -2.27 3.86 -7.18
N PRO A 157 -3.55 4.18 -6.94
CA PRO A 157 -4.24 5.28 -7.61
C PRO A 157 -3.57 6.63 -7.35
N LEU A 158 -2.93 6.81 -6.18
CA LEU A 158 -2.20 8.03 -5.86
C LEU A 158 -0.97 8.19 -6.76
N THR A 159 -0.19 7.13 -6.94
CA THR A 159 0.98 7.11 -7.82
C THR A 159 0.57 7.37 -9.26
N TRP A 160 -0.55 6.81 -9.71
CA TRP A 160 -1.10 7.06 -11.04
C TRP A 160 -1.48 8.53 -11.26
N VAL A 161 -2.16 9.15 -10.29
CA VAL A 161 -2.51 10.57 -10.38
C VAL A 161 -1.26 11.46 -10.38
N ILE A 162 -0.28 11.19 -9.50
CA ILE A 162 0.95 11.99 -9.40
C ILE A 162 1.78 11.87 -10.68
N THR A 163 1.95 10.68 -11.22
CA THR A 163 2.71 10.45 -12.47
C THR A 163 2.01 11.10 -13.66
N ARG A 164 0.66 11.03 -13.73
CA ARG A 164 -0.09 11.69 -14.80
C ARG A 164 -0.04 13.21 -14.71
N LEU A 165 -0.07 13.76 -13.50
CA LEU A 165 0.15 15.19 -13.26
C LEU A 165 1.59 15.59 -13.61
N GLY A 166 2.59 14.77 -13.30
CA GLY A 166 3.99 15.05 -13.67
C GLY A 166 4.26 15.05 -15.18
N GLN A 167 3.48 14.31 -15.96
CA GLN A 167 3.55 14.33 -17.42
C GLN A 167 2.92 15.57 -18.06
N LEU A 168 2.11 16.34 -17.32
CA LEU A 168 1.53 17.58 -17.81
C LEU A 168 2.57 18.71 -17.75
N GLY A 169 3.02 19.13 -18.95
CA GLY A 169 3.89 20.28 -19.15
C GLY A 169 5.32 20.10 -18.62
N ASP A 170 6.01 19.03 -19.01
CA ASP A 170 7.42 18.75 -18.66
C ASP A 170 7.73 18.87 -17.15
N GLY A 171 6.87 18.31 -16.30
CA GLY A 171 7.07 18.30 -14.84
C GLY A 171 6.47 19.49 -14.09
N ILE A 172 5.90 20.48 -14.77
CA ILE A 172 5.21 21.61 -14.11
C ILE A 172 4.01 21.11 -13.28
N GLY A 173 3.33 20.05 -13.71
CA GLY A 173 2.22 19.48 -12.95
C GLY A 173 2.62 18.80 -11.63
N LEU A 174 3.92 18.58 -11.34
CA LEU A 174 4.39 18.17 -10.00
C LEU A 174 4.33 19.30 -8.96
N VAL A 175 4.22 20.56 -9.40
CA VAL A 175 4.05 21.71 -8.50
C VAL A 175 2.71 21.62 -7.76
N VAL A 176 1.67 21.09 -8.41
CA VAL A 176 0.33 20.95 -7.81
C VAL A 176 0.32 20.00 -6.59
N PRO A 177 0.78 18.74 -6.68
CA PRO A 177 0.88 17.86 -5.51
C PRO A 177 1.85 18.39 -4.45
N ALA A 178 2.94 19.07 -4.84
CA ALA A 178 3.85 19.70 -3.88
C ALA A 178 3.17 20.83 -3.08
N VAL A 179 2.40 21.69 -3.74
CA VAL A 179 1.63 22.76 -3.08
C VAL A 179 0.54 22.17 -2.18
N VAL A 180 -0.17 21.13 -2.63
CA VAL A 180 -1.17 20.43 -1.81
C VAL A 180 -0.52 19.80 -0.58
N ALA A 181 0.64 19.17 -0.72
CA ALA A 181 1.39 18.59 0.40
C ALA A 181 1.81 19.66 1.42
N ILE A 182 2.32 20.80 0.95
CA ILE A 182 2.69 21.93 1.81
C ILE A 182 1.45 22.52 2.49
N ALA A 183 0.34 22.70 1.77
CA ALA A 183 -0.91 23.21 2.34
C ALA A 183 -1.46 22.27 3.43
N MET A 184 -1.44 20.95 3.18
CA MET A 184 -1.80 19.93 4.16
C MET A 184 -0.87 19.92 5.37
N ALA A 185 0.44 20.09 5.16
CA ALA A 185 1.42 20.18 6.25
C ALA A 185 1.20 21.42 7.12
N VAL A 186 0.95 22.58 6.51
CA VAL A 186 0.64 23.83 7.22
C VAL A 186 -0.70 23.70 7.94
N TRP A 187 -1.72 23.13 7.32
CA TRP A 187 -3.02 22.89 7.95
C TRP A 187 -2.92 21.92 9.13
N ASN A 188 -2.19 20.82 8.98
CA ASN A 188 -1.93 19.88 10.05
C ASN A 188 -1.19 20.55 11.22
N ARG A 189 -0.16 21.36 10.92
CA ARG A 189 0.56 22.14 11.94
C ARG A 189 -0.36 23.13 12.66
N MET A 190 -1.24 23.82 11.93
CA MET A 190 -2.22 24.74 12.54
C MET A 190 -3.20 24.00 13.46
N ARG A 191 -3.67 22.81 13.05
CA ARG A 191 -4.54 21.97 13.89
C ARG A 191 -3.83 21.46 15.15
N ILE A 192 -2.61 20.95 15.02
CA ILE A 192 -1.81 20.49 16.17
C ILE A 192 -1.58 21.62 17.17
N VAL A 193 -1.26 22.83 16.71
CA VAL A 193 -1.06 23.99 17.59
C VAL A 193 -2.37 24.45 18.24
N LYS A 194 -3.49 24.35 17.52
CA LYS A 194 -4.82 24.67 18.07
C LYS A 194 -5.25 23.67 19.14
N GLU A 195 -5.18 22.38 18.84
CA GLU A 195 -5.50 21.29 19.78
C GLU A 195 -4.56 21.34 21.01
N ALA A 196 -3.27 21.62 20.83
CA ALA A 196 -2.33 21.80 21.94
C ALA A 196 -2.68 23.00 22.85
N LYS A 197 -3.16 24.12 22.28
CA LYS A 197 -3.60 25.28 23.07
C LYS A 197 -4.88 25.01 23.85
N GLU A 198 -5.84 24.30 23.26
CA GLU A 198 -7.09 23.90 23.92
C GLU A 198 -6.81 22.97 25.10
N LEU A 199 -5.90 22.00 24.95
CA LEU A 199 -5.49 21.10 26.03
C LEU A 199 -4.77 21.82 27.19
N HIS A 200 -3.96 22.83 26.91
CA HIS A 200 -3.30 23.62 27.95
C HIS A 200 -4.27 24.58 28.67
N ALA A 201 -5.38 24.95 28.03
CA ALA A 201 -6.42 25.79 28.64
C ALA A 201 -7.38 24.99 29.54
N GLU A 202 -7.58 23.68 29.28
CA GLU A 202 -8.34 22.78 30.16
C GLU A 202 -7.55 22.33 31.41
N GLN A 203 -6.22 22.44 31.39
CA GLN A 203 -5.33 22.05 32.50
C GLN A 203 -4.96 23.22 33.45
N ALA A 204 -5.37 24.45 33.16
CA ALA A 204 -5.10 25.65 33.95
C ALA A 204 -6.37 26.10 34.71
#